data_AF-A0A3B0ZNE3-F1
#
_entry.id   AF-A0A3B0ZNE3-F1
#
_cell.length_a   1.000
_cell.length_b   1.000
_cell.length_c   1.000
_cell.angle_alpha   90.00
_cell.angle_beta   90.00
_cell.angle_gamma   90.00
#
_symmetry.space_group_name_H-M   'P 1'
#
loop_
_entity.id
_entity.type
_entity.pdbx_description
1 polymer ?
#
loop_
_entity_poly.entity_id
_entity_poly.type
_entity_poly.pdbx_seq_one_letter_code
_entity_poly.pdbx_strand_id
1 'polypeptide(L)'
;MAAGLEKVRKFRKKTGDAFYFNWLLHIDLAFQQPFLPTHKNMSALELHKDQPVHLLAANLRRAFSGIVAGNVKDEGIRTIEKHGHFEIKGDANMMKSLDALLTSFVEQERMKLPGKKYTPCYRVVT
;
A
#
# COMPACT_ATOMS: atom_id res chain seq x y z
N MET A 1 -9.72 -17.21 16.15
CA MET A 1 -10.93 -16.77 15.41
C MET A 1 -12.23 -16.93 16.22
N ALA A 2 -12.50 -18.09 16.83
CA ALA A 2 -13.78 -18.37 17.53
C ALA A 2 -14.21 -17.31 18.57
N ALA A 3 -13.30 -16.85 19.45
CA ALA A 3 -13.60 -15.79 20.43
C ALA A 3 -13.91 -14.42 19.80
N GLY A 4 -13.44 -14.16 18.57
CA GLY A 4 -13.74 -12.94 17.82
C GLY A 4 -15.16 -12.94 17.25
N LEU A 5 -15.68 -14.11 16.86
CA LEU A 5 -17.03 -14.24 16.31
C LEU A 5 -18.09 -13.79 17.32
N GLU A 6 -17.99 -14.23 18.58
CA GLU A 6 -18.96 -13.85 19.60
C GLU A 6 -18.94 -12.34 19.89
N LYS A 7 -17.75 -11.72 19.88
CA LYS A 7 -17.61 -10.27 20.04
C LYS A 7 -18.24 -9.51 18.87
N VAL A 8 -17.97 -9.92 17.63
CA VAL A 8 -18.56 -9.31 16.42
C VAL A 8 -20.08 -9.49 16.42
N ARG A 9 -20.57 -10.69 16.70
CA ARG A 9 -22.02 -10.98 16.76
C ARG A 9 -22.72 -10.11 17.80
N LYS A 10 -22.15 -9.97 18.99
CA LYS A 10 -22.68 -9.07 20.04
C LYS A 10 -22.66 -7.61 19.59
N PHE A 11 -21.58 -7.15 18.98
CA PHE A 11 -21.47 -5.78 18.45
C PHE A 11 -22.55 -5.51 17.39
N ARG A 12 -22.67 -6.36 16.37
CA ARG A 12 -23.68 -6.20 15.30
C ARG A 12 -25.11 -6.19 15.83
N LYS A 13 -25.45 -7.10 16.76
CA LYS A 13 -26.76 -7.09 17.44
C LYS A 13 -26.99 -5.79 18.21
N LYS A 14 -25.99 -5.33 18.98
CA LYS A 14 -26.09 -4.11 19.80
C LYS A 14 -26.30 -2.86 18.95
N THR A 15 -25.67 -2.80 17.78
CA THR A 15 -25.73 -1.61 16.91
C THR A 15 -26.77 -1.72 15.79
N GLY A 16 -27.49 -2.84 15.69
CA GLY A 16 -28.48 -3.09 14.64
C GLY A 16 -27.88 -3.28 13.23
N ASP A 17 -26.59 -3.62 13.13
CA ASP A 17 -25.91 -3.78 11.84
C ASP A 17 -26.01 -5.23 11.32
N ALA A 18 -25.92 -5.40 10.00
CA ALA A 18 -26.08 -6.70 9.35
C ALA A 18 -24.93 -7.65 9.69
N PHE A 19 -25.20 -8.96 9.82
CA PHE A 19 -24.12 -9.93 10.05
C PHE A 19 -23.24 -10.16 8.81
N TYR A 20 -23.80 -9.99 7.61
CA TYR A 20 -23.16 -10.33 6.33
C TYR A 20 -22.41 -9.17 5.68
N PHE A 21 -22.59 -7.93 6.16
CA PHE A 21 -21.88 -6.76 5.64
C PHE A 21 -21.70 -5.71 6.75
N ASN A 22 -20.57 -5.01 6.79
CA ASN A 22 -20.25 -4.02 7.82
C ASN A 22 -20.62 -2.60 7.40
N TRP A 23 -21.90 -2.23 7.56
CA TRP A 23 -22.38 -0.91 7.16
C TRP A 23 -21.88 0.20 8.09
N LEU A 24 -21.64 -0.13 9.36
CA LEU A 24 -21.15 0.85 10.34
C LEU A 24 -19.64 1.07 10.28
N LEU A 25 -18.91 0.30 9.46
CA LEU A 25 -17.50 0.55 9.23
C LEU A 25 -17.35 1.86 8.46
N HIS A 26 -16.88 2.89 9.16
CA HIS A 26 -16.51 4.13 8.50
C HIS A 26 -15.19 3.94 7.75
N ILE A 27 -15.23 4.19 6.44
CA ILE A 27 -14.05 4.18 5.57
C ILE A 27 -13.90 5.58 5.00
N ASP A 28 -12.81 6.26 5.32
CA ASP A 28 -12.53 7.60 4.78
C ASP A 28 -12.37 7.55 3.25
N LEU A 29 -12.80 8.62 2.57
CA LEU A 29 -12.69 8.78 1.12
C LEU A 29 -11.25 8.58 0.63
N ALA A 30 -10.24 8.94 1.43
CA ALA A 30 -8.82 8.73 1.10
C ALA A 30 -8.47 7.25 0.82
N PHE A 31 -9.21 6.30 1.41
CA PHE A 31 -9.06 4.86 1.20
C PHE A 31 -9.95 4.30 0.08
N GLN A 32 -10.93 5.05 -0.39
CA GLN A 32 -11.87 4.62 -1.43
C GLN A 32 -11.50 5.12 -2.82
N GLN A 33 -10.87 6.29 -2.91
CA GLN A 33 -10.49 6.89 -4.20
C GLN A 33 -9.53 5.98 -4.97
N PRO A 34 -9.85 5.63 -6.23
CA PRO A 34 -8.93 4.91 -7.10
C PRO A 34 -7.60 5.64 -7.23
N PHE A 35 -6.51 4.89 -7.23
CA PHE A 35 -5.17 5.43 -7.37
C PHE A 35 -4.50 4.87 -8.62
N LEU A 36 -4.24 5.76 -9.59
CA LEU A 36 -3.46 5.43 -10.79
C LEU A 36 -1.97 5.69 -10.49
N PRO A 37 -1.11 4.65 -10.49
CA PRO A 37 0.29 4.79 -10.10
C PRO A 37 1.14 5.28 -11.28
N THR A 38 1.05 6.57 -11.61
CA THR A 38 2.00 7.24 -12.52
C THR A 38 3.22 7.73 -11.74
N HIS A 39 4.35 8.00 -12.41
CA HIS A 39 5.54 8.59 -11.76
C HIS A 39 5.25 9.89 -11.02
N LYS A 40 4.36 10.71 -11.58
CA LYS A 40 3.89 11.94 -10.93
C LYS A 40 3.10 11.63 -9.66
N ASN A 41 2.15 10.71 -9.71
CA ASN A 41 1.30 10.38 -8.56
C ASN A 41 2.09 9.66 -7.47
N MET A 42 3.06 8.81 -7.84
CA MET A 42 3.95 8.11 -6.90
C MET A 42 4.90 9.08 -6.19
N SER A 43 5.48 10.05 -6.91
CA SER A 43 6.39 11.03 -6.31
C SER A 43 5.68 12.12 -5.49
N ALA A 44 4.38 12.33 -5.72
CA ALA A 44 3.55 13.27 -4.97
C ALA A 44 2.96 12.69 -3.66
N LEU A 45 3.27 11.45 -3.29
CA LEU A 45 2.79 10.85 -2.05
C LEU A 45 3.41 11.54 -0.83
N GLU A 46 2.57 11.96 0.11
CA GLU A 46 3.00 12.58 1.36
C GLU A 46 3.40 11.49 2.36
N LEU A 47 4.68 11.11 2.36
CA LEU A 47 5.23 10.06 3.23
C LEU A 47 6.09 10.65 4.36
N HIS A 48 5.44 11.45 5.21
CA HIS A 48 6.05 12.09 6.38
C HIS A 48 5.18 11.88 7.63
N LYS A 49 5.78 12.01 8.82
CA LYS A 49 5.04 11.80 10.08
C LYS A 49 4.23 13.01 10.54
N ASP A 50 4.50 14.18 9.97
CA ASP A 50 3.80 15.43 10.29
C ASP A 50 2.43 15.54 9.57
N GLN A 51 1.59 14.52 9.77
CA GLN A 51 0.23 14.45 9.24
C GLN A 51 -0.60 13.49 10.10
N PRO A 52 -1.94 13.54 10.06
CA PRO A 52 -2.78 12.55 10.71
C PRO A 52 -2.38 11.10 10.31
N VAL A 53 -2.28 10.20 11.29
CA VAL A 53 -1.80 8.82 11.09
C VAL A 53 -2.59 8.06 10.02
N HIS A 54 -3.89 8.29 9.93
CA HIS A 54 -4.74 7.64 8.93
C HIS A 54 -4.43 8.12 7.49
N LEU A 55 -4.01 9.37 7.30
CA LEU A 55 -3.59 9.89 5.99
C LEU A 55 -2.25 9.31 5.57
N LEU A 56 -1.29 9.20 6.49
CA LEU A 56 -0.03 8.50 6.22
C LEU A 56 -0.28 7.04 5.84
N ALA A 57 -1.19 6.35 6.54
CA ALA A 57 -1.59 4.99 6.19
C ALA A 57 -2.24 4.91 4.79
N ALA A 58 -3.07 5.88 4.42
CA ALA A 58 -3.65 5.95 3.08
C ALA A 58 -2.57 6.14 2.01
N ASN A 59 -1.58 7.02 2.25
CA ASN A 59 -0.43 7.25 1.36
C ASN A 59 0.48 6.03 1.21
N LEU A 60 0.79 5.33 2.32
CA LEU A 60 1.50 4.06 2.29
C LEU A 60 0.74 2.98 1.50
N ARG A 61 -0.59 2.90 1.66
CA ARG A 61 -1.44 2.01 0.84
C ARG A 61 -1.33 2.33 -0.64
N ARG A 62 -1.24 3.63 -1.03
CA ARG A 62 -1.04 4.04 -2.42
C ARG A 62 0.35 3.61 -2.94
N ALA A 63 1.40 3.81 -2.14
CA ALA A 63 2.77 3.44 -2.47
C ALA A 63 2.89 1.93 -2.76
N PHE A 64 2.41 1.08 -1.84
CA PHE A 64 2.42 -0.38 -2.04
C PHE A 64 1.57 -0.80 -3.24
N SER A 65 0.41 -0.17 -3.45
CA SER A 65 -0.42 -0.40 -4.63
C SER A 65 0.32 -0.08 -5.93
N GLY A 66 1.15 0.96 -5.95
CA GLY A 66 1.99 1.31 -7.09
C GLY A 66 3.10 0.29 -7.34
N ILE A 67 3.77 -0.18 -6.29
CA ILE A 67 4.79 -1.25 -6.39
C ILE A 67 4.19 -2.53 -6.96
N VAL A 68 3.01 -2.95 -6.47
CA VAL A 68 2.29 -4.11 -7.01
C VAL A 68 1.95 -3.88 -8.48
N ALA A 69 1.44 -2.70 -8.85
CA ALA A 69 1.12 -2.39 -10.23
C ALA A 69 2.35 -2.47 -11.15
N GLY A 70 3.47 -1.88 -10.75
CA GLY A 70 4.72 -1.93 -11.51
C GLY A 70 5.34 -3.33 -11.62
N ASN A 71 5.01 -4.23 -10.69
CA ASN A 71 5.53 -5.61 -10.69
C ASN A 71 4.70 -6.58 -11.55
N VAL A 72 3.37 -6.43 -11.61
CA VAL A 72 2.50 -7.48 -12.19
C VAL A 72 1.40 -6.99 -13.14
N LYS A 73 1.10 -5.69 -13.22
CA LYS A 73 0.03 -5.18 -14.11
C LYS A 73 0.64 -4.67 -15.41
N ASP A 74 0.06 -5.04 -16.55
CA ASP A 74 0.56 -4.66 -17.89
C ASP A 74 0.82 -3.15 -18.03
N GLU A 75 -0.16 -2.30 -17.67
CA GLU A 75 0.01 -0.84 -17.71
C GLU A 75 1.13 -0.33 -16.80
N GLY A 76 1.30 -0.95 -15.62
CA GLY A 76 2.35 -0.60 -14.67
C GLY A 76 3.72 -0.97 -15.20
N ILE A 77 3.88 -2.19 -15.72
CA ILE A 77 5.13 -2.68 -16.30
C ILE A 77 5.55 -1.79 -17.48
N ARG A 78 4.64 -1.48 -18.41
CA ARG A 78 4.92 -0.59 -19.56
C ARG A 78 5.34 0.82 -19.12
N THR A 79 4.72 1.32 -18.06
CA THR A 79 5.07 2.64 -17.48
C THR A 79 6.49 2.63 -16.95
N ILE A 80 6.90 1.55 -16.28
CA ILE A 80 8.27 1.37 -15.79
C ILE A 80 9.27 1.20 -16.95
N GLU A 81 8.94 0.42 -17.97
CA GLU A 81 9.80 0.27 -19.16
C GLU A 81 10.04 1.60 -19.89
N LYS A 82 8.99 2.45 -19.98
CA LYS A 82 9.06 3.72 -20.69
C LYS A 82 9.74 4.84 -19.91
N HIS A 83 9.51 4.91 -18.60
CA HIS A 83 9.89 6.06 -17.77
C HIS A 83 10.87 5.71 -16.63
N GLY A 84 11.23 4.44 -16.48
CA GLY A 84 12.08 3.95 -15.40
C GLY A 84 11.32 3.73 -14.10
N HIS A 85 12.06 3.66 -12.99
CA HIS A 85 11.52 3.33 -11.67
C HIS A 85 10.55 4.40 -11.14
N PHE A 86 9.54 3.99 -10.37
CA PHE A 86 8.79 4.92 -9.54
C PHE A 86 9.67 5.48 -8.43
N GLU A 87 9.81 6.80 -8.36
CA GLU A 87 10.47 7.46 -7.23
C GLU A 87 9.50 7.59 -6.07
N ILE A 88 9.90 7.06 -4.92
CA ILE A 88 9.15 7.17 -3.66
C ILE A 88 9.94 8.09 -2.74
N LYS A 89 9.34 9.22 -2.37
CA LYS A 89 9.96 10.30 -1.60
C LYS A 89 9.19 10.56 -0.32
N GLY A 90 9.87 11.07 0.71
CA GLY A 90 9.27 11.40 2.00
C GLY A 90 10.33 11.74 3.04
N ASP A 91 9.94 11.73 4.32
CA ASP A 91 10.88 11.98 5.42
C ASP A 91 11.96 10.91 5.45
N ALA A 92 13.21 11.29 5.72
CA ALA A 92 14.36 10.40 5.75
C ALA A 92 14.15 9.15 6.63
N ASN A 93 13.60 9.33 7.85
CA ASN A 93 13.31 8.22 8.75
C ASN A 93 12.22 7.27 8.20
N MET A 94 11.21 7.81 7.50
CA MET A 94 10.17 7.01 6.87
C MET A 94 10.72 6.22 5.68
N MET A 95 11.49 6.89 4.83
CA MET A 95 12.12 6.28 3.66
C MET A 95 13.10 5.18 4.05
N LYS A 96 13.90 5.38 5.10
CA LYS A 96 14.79 4.34 5.65
C LYS A 96 14.02 3.10 6.13
N SER A 97 12.92 3.28 6.86
CA SER A 97 12.09 2.15 7.30
C SER A 97 11.41 1.44 6.13
N LEU A 98 10.92 2.18 5.14
CA LEU A 98 10.29 1.62 3.95
C LEU A 98 11.29 0.84 3.10
N ASP A 99 12.49 1.37 2.90
CA ASP A 99 13.56 0.73 2.12
C ASP A 99 14.03 -0.58 2.77
N ALA A 100 14.23 -0.58 4.10
CA ALA A 100 14.57 -1.79 4.85
C ALA A 100 13.48 -2.87 4.72
N LEU A 101 12.21 -2.47 4.83
CA LEU A 101 11.08 -3.38 4.67
C LEU A 101 11.03 -3.98 3.25
N LEU A 102 11.13 -3.14 2.22
CA LEU A 102 11.06 -3.57 0.83
C LEU A 102 12.27 -4.44 0.45
N THR A 103 13.46 -4.12 0.96
CA THR A 103 14.66 -4.94 0.81
C THR A 103 14.46 -6.33 1.40
N SER A 104 13.88 -6.42 2.61
CA SER A 104 13.58 -7.72 3.22
C SER A 104 12.61 -8.58 2.39
N PHE A 105 11.68 -7.95 1.64
CA PHE A 105 10.79 -8.68 0.74
C PHE A 105 11.52 -9.22 -0.49
N VAL A 106 12.51 -8.49 -1.00
CA VAL A 106 13.35 -8.95 -2.12
C VAL A 106 14.22 -10.13 -1.68
N GLU A 107 14.88 -10.00 -0.52
CA GLU A 107 15.75 -11.03 0.05
C GLU A 107 15.00 -12.33 0.37
N GLN A 108 13.74 -12.21 0.81
CA GLN A 108 12.86 -13.35 1.11
C GLN A 108 12.09 -13.85 -0.13
N GLU A 109 12.47 -13.41 -1.33
CA GLU A 109 11.85 -13.82 -2.61
C GLU A 109 10.31 -13.60 -2.66
N ARG A 110 9.80 -12.57 -1.97
CA ARG A 110 8.36 -12.26 -1.92
C ARG A 110 7.87 -11.39 -3.07
N MET A 111 8.78 -10.79 -3.84
CA MET A 111 8.45 -9.87 -4.93
C MET A 111 8.22 -10.55 -6.28
N LYS A 112 8.65 -11.81 -6.44
CA LYS A 112 8.54 -12.57 -7.69
C LYS A 112 8.61 -14.07 -7.40
N LEU A 113 7.92 -14.88 -8.20
CA LEU A 113 8.07 -16.33 -8.12
C LEU A 113 9.51 -16.76 -8.45
N PRO A 114 9.99 -17.89 -7.88
CA PRO A 114 11.33 -18.41 -8.16
C PRO A 114 11.63 -18.58 -9.66
N GLY A 115 12.91 -18.46 -10.02
CA GLY A 115 13.40 -18.75 -11.38
C GLY A 115 13.87 -17.54 -12.20
N LYS A 116 13.65 -16.31 -11.73
CA LYS A 116 14.27 -15.10 -12.33
C LYS A 116 14.62 -14.09 -11.24
N LYS A 117 15.76 -13.42 -11.38
CA LYS A 117 16.13 -12.30 -10.51
C LYS A 117 15.05 -11.21 -10.58
N TYR A 118 14.67 -10.69 -9.41
CA TYR A 118 13.77 -9.55 -9.31
C TYR A 118 14.56 -8.25 -9.56
N THR A 119 14.03 -7.40 -10.43
CA THR A 119 14.49 -6.02 -10.61
C THR A 119 13.40 -5.11 -10.04
N PRO A 120 13.69 -4.29 -9.02
CA PRO A 120 12.72 -3.37 -8.44
C PRO A 120 12.05 -2.49 -9.50
N CYS A 121 10.75 -2.23 -9.36
CA CYS A 121 10.04 -1.23 -10.16
C CYS A 121 10.04 0.17 -9.50
N TYR A 122 10.69 0.30 -8.35
CA TYR A 122 10.71 1.49 -7.52
C TYR A 122 12.13 1.86 -7.12
N ARG A 123 12.30 3.11 -6.71
CA ARG A 123 13.51 3.64 -6.07
C ARG A 123 13.07 4.49 -4.89
N VAL A 124 13.46 4.10 -3.68
CA VAL A 124 13.30 4.93 -2.49
C VAL A 124 14.35 6.04 -2.55
N VAL A 125 13.92 7.29 -2.52
CA VAL A 125 14.80 8.45 -2.49
C VAL A 125 14.98 8.84 -1.03
N THR A 126 16.22 8.76 -0.56
CA THR A 126 16.63 9.10 0.82
C THR A 126 17.36 10.43 0.86
#